data_AF-A0A1V5MR82-F1
#
_entry.id   AF-A0A1V5MR82-F1
#
_cell.length_a   1.000
_cell.length_b   1.000
_cell.length_c   1.000
_cell.angle_alpha   90.00
_cell.angle_beta   90.00
_cell.angle_gamma   90.00
#
_symmetry.space_group_name_H-M   'P 1'
#
loop_
_entity.id
_entity.type
_entity.pdbx_description
1 polymer ?
#
loop_
_entity_poly.entity_id
_entity_poly.type
_entity_poly.pdbx_seq_one_letter_code
_entity_poly.pdbx_strand_id
1 'polypeptide(L)'
;MLDAALRLFHPFMPFISEGIYQTLRQTCPNRDLEGVGRLGDSEHLISAAWPVLPEALVNRAAEEQMSLVQNTIRAIRDIRTRYKIAPRQPLAVSVKTHPQQANLLLSREAMIRNLANLERFAAGPDCEKPANAAVAVGADMEIYVHDVIDEQAERERLLKQKEEVSRNIQSVAGKLKNENFITRANPEVVQRERDRLQQLQEQLDMIQSNLNVLADGRSTRGQSAI
;
A
#
# COMPACT_ATOMS: atom_id res chain seq x y z
N MET A 1 27.94 10.51 -7.53
CA MET A 1 27.31 9.21 -7.16
C MET A 1 27.40 8.18 -8.27
N LEU A 2 26.94 8.47 -9.50
CA LEU A 2 26.97 7.49 -10.61
C LEU A 2 28.39 6.98 -10.93
N ASP A 3 29.40 7.86 -10.99
CA ASP A 3 30.81 7.49 -11.21
C ASP A 3 31.30 6.43 -10.18
N ALA A 4 31.07 6.69 -8.89
CA ALA A 4 31.41 5.73 -7.82
C ALA A 4 30.70 4.38 -7.99
N ALA A 5 29.41 4.39 -8.34
CA ALA A 5 28.66 3.17 -8.58
C ALA A 5 29.23 2.38 -9.77
N LEU A 6 29.60 3.05 -10.86
CA LEU A 6 30.22 2.41 -12.02
C LEU A 6 31.55 1.74 -11.66
N ARG A 7 32.40 2.39 -10.86
CA ARG A 7 33.66 1.82 -10.35
C ARG A 7 33.41 0.55 -9.52
N LEU A 8 32.42 0.57 -8.63
CA LEU A 8 32.05 -0.60 -7.82
C LEU A 8 31.48 -1.75 -8.66
N PHE A 9 30.74 -1.44 -9.73
CA PHE A 9 30.17 -2.44 -10.62
C PHE A 9 31.16 -2.97 -11.68
N HIS A 10 32.24 -2.26 -11.96
CA HIS A 10 33.18 -2.60 -13.03
C HIS A 10 33.76 -4.03 -12.96
N PRO A 11 34.12 -4.57 -11.77
CA PRO A 11 34.57 -5.97 -11.66
C PRO A 11 33.53 -7.02 -12.10
N PHE A 12 32.24 -6.66 -12.09
CA PHE A 12 31.15 -7.57 -12.43
C PHE A 12 30.62 -7.36 -13.86
N MET A 13 30.62 -6.12 -14.33
CA MET A 13 30.06 -5.74 -15.63
C MET A 13 30.99 -4.78 -16.40
N PRO A 14 32.20 -5.23 -16.79
CA PRO A 14 33.26 -4.33 -17.28
C PRO A 14 32.87 -3.57 -18.54
N PHE A 15 32.25 -4.24 -19.52
CA PHE A 15 31.89 -3.59 -20.80
C PHE A 15 30.77 -2.55 -20.65
N ILE A 16 29.73 -2.87 -19.86
CA ILE A 16 28.58 -1.96 -19.66
C ILE A 16 29.04 -0.76 -18.82
N SER A 17 29.73 -1.01 -17.72
CA SER A 17 30.21 0.06 -16.84
C SER A 17 31.21 0.99 -17.54
N GLU A 18 32.11 0.45 -18.37
CA GLU A 18 33.02 1.25 -19.20
C GLU A 18 32.26 2.11 -20.21
N GLY A 19 31.30 1.52 -20.95
CA GLY A 19 30.49 2.29 -21.92
C GLY A 19 29.70 3.44 -21.29
N ILE A 20 29.09 3.21 -20.13
CA ILE A 20 28.38 4.26 -19.38
C ILE A 20 29.37 5.29 -18.83
N TYR A 21 30.53 4.87 -18.33
CA TYR A 21 31.55 5.77 -17.81
C TYR A 21 32.09 6.73 -18.89
N GLN A 22 32.35 6.23 -20.10
CA GLN A 22 32.78 7.08 -21.22
C GLN A 22 31.71 8.10 -21.60
N THR A 23 30.45 7.66 -21.65
CA THR A 23 29.31 8.57 -21.93
C THR A 23 29.16 9.62 -20.83
N LEU A 24 29.29 9.21 -19.56
CA LEU A 24 29.26 10.10 -18.40
C LEU A 24 30.40 11.12 -18.45
N ARG A 25 31.61 10.70 -18.83
CA ARG A 25 32.77 11.57 -18.96
C ARG A 25 32.57 12.64 -20.03
N GLN A 26 31.95 12.29 -21.16
CA GLN A 26 31.62 13.24 -22.24
C GLN A 26 30.51 14.21 -21.84
N THR A 27 29.45 13.71 -21.19
CA THR A 27 28.26 14.50 -20.86
C THR A 27 28.47 15.40 -19.63
N CYS A 28 29.25 14.90 -18.66
CA CYS A 28 29.54 15.57 -17.40
C CYS A 28 31.05 15.52 -17.13
N PRO A 29 31.84 16.41 -17.75
CA PRO A 29 33.29 16.44 -17.57
C PRO A 29 33.66 16.84 -16.14
N ASN A 30 32.91 17.76 -15.52
CA ASN A 30 33.04 18.06 -14.10
C ASN A 30 32.12 17.13 -13.28
N ARG A 31 32.75 16.30 -12.44
CA ARG A 31 32.06 15.29 -11.61
C ARG A 31 32.26 15.51 -10.12
N ASP A 32 32.76 16.69 -9.76
CA ASP A 32 32.97 17.07 -8.38
C ASP A 32 31.62 17.35 -7.72
N LEU A 33 31.41 16.69 -6.58
CA LEU A 33 30.25 16.91 -5.73
C LEU A 33 30.74 17.60 -4.47
N GLU A 34 30.10 18.73 -4.16
CA GLU A 34 30.35 19.49 -2.95
C GLU A 34 30.21 18.57 -1.72
N GLY A 35 31.22 18.56 -0.85
CA GLY A 35 31.27 17.70 0.34
C GLY A 35 31.66 16.23 0.12
N VAL A 36 31.71 15.73 -1.12
CA VAL A 36 32.08 14.33 -1.45
C VAL A 36 33.52 14.23 -1.97
N GLY A 37 34.05 15.33 -2.54
CA GLY A 37 35.40 15.37 -3.14
C GLY A 37 35.46 14.74 -4.53
N ARG A 38 36.64 14.83 -5.17
CA ARG A 38 36.88 14.31 -6.52
C ARG A 38 37.34 12.86 -6.47
N LEU A 39 36.55 11.96 -7.04
CA LEU A 39 37.02 10.63 -7.44
C LEU A 39 37.88 10.86 -8.68
N GLY A 40 39.21 10.81 -8.52
CA GLY A 40 40.19 11.20 -9.55
C GLY A 40 39.79 10.81 -10.98
N ASP A 41 40.06 11.72 -11.91
CA ASP A 41 39.71 11.53 -13.33
C ASP A 41 40.63 10.49 -13.97
N SER A 42 40.05 9.58 -14.74
CA SER A 42 40.75 8.51 -15.44
C SER A 42 40.20 8.40 -16.84
N GLU A 43 41.05 8.18 -17.83
CA GLU A 43 40.65 8.02 -19.23
C GLU A 43 39.76 6.78 -19.41
N HIS A 44 40.10 5.68 -18.73
CA HIS A 44 39.34 4.44 -18.72
C HIS A 44 38.86 4.08 -17.33
N LEU A 45 37.71 3.40 -17.21
CA LEU A 45 37.19 2.96 -15.92
C LEU A 45 38.07 1.86 -15.32
N ILE A 46 38.62 0.99 -16.16
CA ILE A 46 39.52 -0.10 -15.74
C ILE A 46 40.78 0.37 -15.00
N SER A 47 41.28 1.57 -15.34
CA SER A 47 42.46 2.18 -14.70
C SER A 47 42.09 3.14 -13.57
N ALA A 48 40.80 3.31 -13.29
CA ALA A 48 40.33 4.31 -12.35
C ALA A 48 40.53 3.85 -10.90
N ALA A 49 40.95 4.77 -10.02
CA ALA A 49 41.14 4.46 -8.61
C ALA A 49 39.85 3.96 -7.94
N TRP A 50 39.98 3.00 -7.02
CA TRP A 50 38.85 2.48 -6.27
C TRP A 50 38.20 3.59 -5.41
N PRO A 51 36.86 3.69 -5.34
CA PRO A 51 36.20 4.74 -4.58
C PRO A 51 36.41 4.53 -3.08
N VAL A 52 36.98 5.55 -2.42
CA VAL A 52 37.04 5.66 -0.96
C VAL A 52 36.14 6.81 -0.56
N LEU A 53 35.02 6.51 0.09
CA LEU A 53 34.03 7.52 0.47
C LEU A 53 34.31 8.02 1.90
N PRO A 54 34.22 9.34 2.14
CA PRO A 54 34.37 9.89 3.49
C PRO A 54 33.29 9.37 4.45
N GLU A 55 33.68 8.99 5.67
CA GLU A 55 32.73 8.61 6.73
C GLU A 55 31.74 9.75 7.07
N ALA A 56 32.15 11.01 6.85
CA ALA A 56 31.31 12.19 7.03
C ALA A 56 30.03 12.19 6.17
N LEU A 57 29.96 11.37 5.12
CA LEU A 57 28.76 11.20 4.30
C LEU A 57 27.72 10.28 4.94
N VAL A 58 28.08 9.51 5.96
CA VAL A 58 27.16 8.63 6.69
C VAL A 58 26.33 9.48 7.66
N ASN A 59 25.03 9.58 7.41
CA ASN A 59 24.12 10.40 8.22
C ASN A 59 22.91 9.58 8.66
N ARG A 60 22.97 9.06 9.90
CA ARG A 60 21.89 8.25 10.49
C ARG A 60 20.57 8.99 10.62
N ALA A 61 20.61 10.27 10.99
CA ALA A 61 19.40 11.07 11.10
C ALA A 61 18.71 11.21 9.73
N ALA A 62 19.47 11.43 8.65
CA ALA A 62 18.91 11.48 7.31
C ALA A 62 18.33 10.12 6.85
N GLU A 63 18.97 9.00 7.21
CA GLU A 63 18.47 7.65 6.94
C GLU A 63 17.13 7.38 7.65
N GLU A 64 17.00 7.75 8.92
CA GLU A 64 15.76 7.61 9.70
C GLU A 64 14.65 8.47 9.12
N GLN A 65 14.96 9.73 8.82
CA GLN A 65 14.03 10.67 8.20
C GLN A 65 13.50 10.14 6.85
N MET A 66 14.40 9.63 6.01
CA MET A 66 14.04 9.07 4.72
C MET A 66 13.25 7.76 4.88
N SER A 67 13.59 6.95 5.87
CA SER A 67 12.88 5.71 6.20
C SER A 67 11.42 5.98 6.59
N LEU A 68 11.16 7.04 7.36
CA LEU A 68 9.79 7.48 7.65
C LEU A 68 9.02 7.81 6.38
N VAL A 69 9.60 8.64 5.49
CA VAL A 69 8.99 9.02 4.20
C VAL A 69 8.69 7.80 3.33
N GLN A 70 9.65 6.87 3.21
CA GLN A 70 9.48 5.63 2.44
C GLN A 70 8.36 4.75 3.01
N ASN A 71 8.28 4.62 4.34
CA ASN A 71 7.24 3.85 5.00
C ASN A 71 5.86 4.47 4.78
N THR A 72 5.73 5.80 4.85
CA THR A 72 4.48 6.50 4.52
C THR A 72 4.05 6.22 3.07
N ILE A 73 4.96 6.35 2.10
CA ILE A 73 4.66 6.09 0.68
C ILE A 73 4.26 4.61 0.47
N ARG A 74 4.96 3.67 1.12
CA ARG A 74 4.65 2.24 1.04
C ARG A 74 3.25 1.95 1.56
N ALA A 75 2.90 2.46 2.76
CA ALA A 75 1.58 2.28 3.33
C ALA A 75 0.46 2.80 2.42
N ILE A 76 0.65 3.97 1.78
CA ILE A 76 -0.31 4.51 0.82
C ILE A 76 -0.44 3.61 -0.42
N ARG A 77 0.67 3.12 -0.98
CA ARG A 77 0.66 2.21 -2.14
C ARG A 77 0.05 0.84 -1.82
N ASP A 78 0.24 0.35 -0.60
CA ASP A 78 -0.34 -0.90 -0.13
C ASP A 78 -1.86 -0.77 -0.01
N ILE A 79 -2.37 0.35 0.54
CA ILE A 79 -3.79 0.66 0.55
C ILE A 79 -4.32 0.74 -0.89
N ARG A 80 -3.66 1.49 -1.77
CA ARG A 80 -4.06 1.61 -3.18
C ARG A 80 -4.21 0.23 -3.83
N THR A 81 -3.26 -0.67 -3.61
CA THR A 81 -3.27 -2.03 -4.16
C THR A 81 -4.40 -2.86 -3.54
N ARG A 82 -4.59 -2.79 -2.22
CA ARG A 82 -5.64 -3.52 -1.50
C ARG A 82 -7.05 -3.15 -1.98
N TYR A 83 -7.30 -1.86 -2.21
CA TYR A 83 -8.57 -1.33 -2.71
C TYR A 83 -8.63 -1.31 -4.25
N LYS A 84 -7.66 -1.89 -4.95
CA LYS A 84 -7.60 -2.01 -6.42
C LYS A 84 -7.76 -0.67 -7.16
N ILE A 85 -7.24 0.40 -6.58
CA ILE A 85 -7.34 1.75 -7.16
C ILE A 85 -6.31 1.89 -8.28
N ALA A 86 -6.74 2.44 -9.42
CA ALA A 86 -5.89 2.61 -10.59
C ALA A 86 -4.66 3.49 -10.26
N PRO A 87 -3.44 3.14 -10.71
CA PRO A 87 -2.23 3.92 -10.40
C PRO A 87 -2.29 5.41 -10.81
N ARG A 88 -3.06 5.73 -11.86
CA ARG A 88 -3.21 7.10 -12.39
C ARG A 88 -4.21 7.95 -11.62
N GLN A 89 -5.10 7.34 -10.83
CA GLN A 89 -6.07 8.08 -10.03
C GLN A 89 -5.35 8.81 -8.89
N PRO A 90 -5.45 10.14 -8.78
CA PRO A 90 -4.88 10.88 -7.67
C PRO A 90 -5.66 10.54 -6.38
N LEU A 91 -4.95 10.54 -5.25
CA LEU A 91 -5.52 10.27 -3.93
C LEU A 91 -5.35 11.48 -3.00
N ALA A 92 -6.30 11.66 -2.09
CA ALA A 92 -6.14 12.55 -0.95
C ALA A 92 -5.71 11.73 0.29
N VAL A 93 -4.69 12.21 1.00
CA VAL A 93 -4.12 11.55 2.17
C VAL A 93 -3.95 12.53 3.31
N SER A 94 -4.27 12.09 4.53
CA SER A 94 -3.91 12.80 5.78
C SER A 94 -3.19 11.85 6.73
N VAL A 95 -2.17 12.33 7.42
CA VAL A 95 -1.39 11.56 8.38
C VAL A 95 -1.55 12.15 9.78
N LYS A 96 -2.08 11.36 10.70
CA LYS A 96 -2.12 11.69 12.13
C LYS A 96 -0.82 11.27 12.78
N THR A 97 -0.07 12.23 13.30
CA THR A 97 1.23 11.98 13.96
C THR A 97 1.64 13.16 14.85
N HIS A 98 2.67 12.97 15.68
CA HIS A 98 3.24 14.03 16.50
C HIS A 98 3.86 15.17 15.66
N PRO A 99 3.90 16.42 16.17
CA PRO A 99 4.29 17.60 15.39
C PRO A 99 5.66 17.50 14.69
N GLN A 100 6.66 16.89 15.33
CA GLN A 100 8.00 16.76 14.75
C GLN A 100 8.01 15.88 13.49
N GLN A 101 7.32 14.74 13.52
CA GLN A 101 7.17 13.87 12.37
C GLN A 101 6.28 14.50 11.28
N ALA A 102 5.20 15.18 11.68
CA ALA A 102 4.35 15.91 10.76
C ALA A 102 5.14 16.96 9.96
N ASN A 103 5.95 17.78 10.64
CA ASN A 103 6.81 18.79 10.00
C ASN A 103 7.82 18.17 9.04
N LEU A 104 8.40 17.01 9.40
CA LEU A 104 9.31 16.29 8.52
C LEU A 104 8.59 15.83 7.24
N LEU A 105 7.42 15.21 7.37
CA LEU A 105 6.64 14.74 6.22
C LEU A 105 6.20 15.92 5.33
N LEU A 106 5.75 17.01 5.92
CA LEU A 106 5.38 18.24 5.19
C LEU A 106 6.60 18.84 4.46
N SER A 107 7.79 18.82 5.06
CA SER A 107 9.03 19.29 4.41
C SER A 107 9.44 18.45 3.19
N ARG A 108 8.82 17.27 3.00
CA ARG A 108 9.03 16.34 1.88
C ARG A 108 7.75 16.07 1.11
N GLU A 109 6.73 16.91 1.26
CA GLU A 109 5.41 16.75 0.64
C GLU A 109 5.51 16.53 -0.87
N ALA A 110 6.28 17.35 -1.58
CA ALA A 110 6.41 17.25 -3.04
C ALA A 110 6.88 15.85 -3.49
N MET A 111 7.83 15.26 -2.76
CA MET A 111 8.33 13.92 -3.03
C MET A 111 7.24 12.86 -2.77
N ILE A 112 6.55 12.97 -1.62
CA ILE A 112 5.48 12.04 -1.24
C ILE A 112 4.34 12.09 -2.27
N ARG A 113 3.89 13.29 -2.65
CA ARG A 113 2.82 13.49 -3.62
C ARG A 113 3.17 12.91 -4.98
N ASN A 114 4.39 13.13 -5.47
CA ASN A 114 4.83 12.60 -6.75
C ASN A 114 4.95 11.07 -6.72
N LEU A 115 5.56 10.49 -5.68
CA LEU A 115 5.80 9.05 -5.61
C LEU A 115 4.54 8.24 -5.28
N ALA A 116 3.57 8.80 -4.56
CA ALA A 116 2.31 8.13 -4.23
C ALA A 116 1.12 8.54 -5.13
N ASN A 117 1.35 9.46 -6.09
CA ASN A 117 0.34 10.07 -6.96
C ASN A 117 -0.84 10.65 -6.15
N LEU A 118 -0.56 11.74 -5.43
CA LEU A 118 -1.51 12.39 -4.53
C LEU A 118 -1.92 13.78 -5.03
N GLU A 119 -3.21 14.06 -5.00
CA GLU A 119 -3.72 15.41 -5.21
C GLU A 119 -3.52 16.27 -3.96
N ARG A 120 -3.74 15.70 -2.77
CA ARG A 120 -3.68 16.39 -1.49
C ARG A 120 -2.93 15.54 -0.47
N PHE A 121 -2.06 16.20 0.29
CA PHE A 121 -1.37 15.61 1.42
C PHE A 121 -1.46 16.56 2.62
N ALA A 122 -1.80 16.03 3.78
CA ALA A 122 -1.78 16.75 5.05
C ALA A 122 -1.14 15.87 6.12
N ALA A 123 -0.49 16.49 7.10
CA ALA A 123 0.01 15.79 8.27
C ALA A 123 -0.10 16.68 9.51
N GLY A 124 -0.46 16.11 10.65
CA GLY A 124 -0.59 16.84 11.91
C GLY A 124 -1.16 15.99 13.05
N PRO A 125 -1.14 16.50 14.30
CA PRO A 125 -1.68 15.78 15.45
C PRO A 125 -3.21 15.69 15.44
N ASP A 126 -3.86 16.70 14.85
CA ASP A 126 -5.32 16.88 14.85
C ASP A 126 -5.98 16.33 13.58
N CYS A 127 -5.26 15.56 12.76
CA CYS A 127 -5.87 14.87 11.64
C CYS A 127 -6.86 13.82 12.14
N GLU A 128 -8.14 13.99 11.79
CA GLU A 128 -9.18 13.01 12.08
C GLU A 128 -9.36 12.03 10.92
N LYS A 129 -9.76 10.80 11.25
CA LYS A 129 -10.08 9.79 10.26
C LYS A 129 -11.41 10.12 9.57
N PRO A 130 -11.44 10.37 8.25
CA PRO A 130 -12.68 10.49 7.50
C PRO A 130 -13.46 9.17 7.46
N ALA A 131 -14.78 9.26 7.35
CA ALA A 131 -15.66 8.07 7.32
C ALA A 131 -15.30 7.09 6.19
N ASN A 132 -14.98 7.60 4.99
CA ASN A 132 -14.69 6.78 3.79
C ASN A 132 -13.19 6.51 3.60
N ALA A 133 -12.38 6.66 4.65
CA ALA A 133 -10.94 6.48 4.57
C ALA A 133 -10.47 5.09 5.00
N ALA A 134 -9.56 4.52 4.22
CA ALA A 134 -8.76 3.39 4.68
C ALA A 134 -7.66 3.87 5.62
N VAL A 135 -7.31 3.02 6.59
CA VAL A 135 -6.30 3.32 7.61
C VAL A 135 -5.13 2.36 7.48
N ALA A 136 -3.92 2.90 7.56
CA ALA A 136 -2.71 2.15 7.90
C ALA A 136 -2.12 2.73 9.19
N VAL A 137 -1.67 1.86 10.09
CA VAL A 137 -1.06 2.24 11.37
C VAL A 137 0.37 1.71 11.40
N GLY A 138 1.33 2.54 11.80
CA GLY A 138 2.71 2.13 11.98
C GLY A 138 3.66 3.31 12.24
N ALA A 139 4.78 3.04 12.92
CA ALA A 139 5.78 4.06 13.27
C ALA A 139 5.19 5.30 13.98
N ASP A 140 4.28 5.06 14.94
CA ASP A 140 3.59 6.09 15.73
C ASP A 140 2.79 7.11 14.91
N MET A 141 2.31 6.68 13.74
CA MET A 141 1.40 7.46 12.90
C MET A 141 0.22 6.62 12.39
N GLU A 142 -0.88 7.30 12.11
CA GLU A 142 -2.03 6.77 11.39
C GLU A 142 -2.13 7.47 10.04
N ILE A 143 -2.20 6.71 8.95
CA ILE A 143 -2.30 7.21 7.59
C ILE A 143 -3.71 6.94 7.09
N TYR A 144 -4.43 8.01 6.76
CA TYR A 144 -5.78 7.96 6.22
C TYR A 144 -5.74 8.27 4.73
N VAL A 145 -6.16 7.32 3.90
CA VAL A 145 -6.33 7.51 2.46
C VAL A 145 -7.82 7.69 2.20
N HIS A 146 -8.19 8.86 1.71
CA HIS A 146 -9.57 9.33 1.62
C HIS A 146 -10.26 8.73 0.39
N ASP A 147 -11.59 8.58 0.47
CA ASP A 147 -12.46 8.18 -0.65
C ASP A 147 -12.07 6.88 -1.36
N VAL A 148 -11.40 5.98 -0.64
CA VAL A 148 -10.97 4.66 -1.17
C VAL A 148 -11.95 3.54 -0.85
N ILE A 149 -12.80 3.75 0.16
CA ILE A 149 -13.87 2.82 0.48
C ILE A 149 -15.04 3.19 -0.42
N ASP A 150 -15.14 2.51 -1.56
CA ASP A 150 -16.33 2.56 -2.41
C ASP A 150 -17.43 1.73 -1.75
N GLU A 151 -18.24 2.40 -0.94
CA GLU A 151 -19.35 1.77 -0.23
C GLU A 151 -20.42 1.21 -1.18
N GLN A 152 -20.56 1.80 -2.37
CA GLN A 152 -21.51 1.28 -3.36
C GLN A 152 -20.98 -0.02 -3.95
N ALA A 153 -19.72 -0.05 -4.37
CA ALA A 153 -19.09 -1.27 -4.88
C ALA A 153 -19.00 -2.36 -3.80
N GLU A 154 -18.66 -2.02 -2.56
CA GLU A 154 -18.58 -3.00 -1.47
C GLU A 154 -19.98 -3.52 -1.10
N ARG A 155 -21.00 -2.65 -1.10
CA ARG A 155 -22.39 -3.09 -0.94
C ARG A 155 -22.84 -3.99 -2.07
N GLU A 156 -22.56 -3.66 -3.32
CA GLU A 156 -22.89 -4.51 -4.47
C GLU A 156 -22.18 -5.86 -4.40
N ARG A 157 -20.92 -5.88 -3.99
CA ARG A 157 -20.14 -7.11 -3.79
C ARG A 157 -20.77 -7.99 -2.71
N LEU A 158 -21.08 -7.41 -1.54
CA LEU A 158 -21.71 -8.12 -0.44
C LEU A 158 -23.14 -8.58 -0.79
N LEU A 159 -23.90 -7.82 -1.59
CA LEU A 159 -25.21 -8.24 -2.09
C LEU A 159 -25.10 -9.43 -3.04
N LYS A 160 -24.16 -9.42 -3.99
CA LYS A 160 -23.89 -10.57 -4.88
C LYS A 160 -23.47 -11.80 -4.08
N GLN A 161 -22.59 -11.63 -3.10
CA GLN A 161 -22.16 -12.72 -2.22
C GLN A 161 -23.33 -13.27 -1.39
N LYS A 162 -24.20 -12.38 -0.86
CA LYS A 162 -25.43 -12.76 -0.16
C LYS A 162 -26.34 -13.59 -1.05
N GLU A 163 -26.54 -13.20 -2.31
CA GLU A 163 -27.37 -13.95 -3.27
C GLU A 163 -26.79 -15.33 -3.59
N GLU A 164 -25.48 -15.44 -3.76
CA GLU A 164 -24.81 -16.72 -4.01
C GLU A 164 -24.93 -17.67 -2.82
N VAL A 165 -24.61 -17.19 -1.61
CA VAL A 165 -24.74 -17.98 -0.37
C VAL A 165 -26.20 -18.37 -0.12
N SER A 166 -27.15 -17.46 -0.35
CA SER A 166 -28.59 -17.75 -0.20
C SER A 166 -29.06 -18.84 -1.17
N ARG A 167 -28.60 -18.82 -2.43
CA ARG A 167 -28.90 -19.89 -3.40
C ARG A 167 -28.32 -21.24 -2.97
N ASN A 168 -27.10 -21.24 -2.43
CA ASN A 168 -26.47 -22.46 -1.91
C ASN A 168 -27.24 -23.02 -0.71
N ILE A 169 -27.67 -22.16 0.23
CA ILE A 169 -28.53 -22.56 1.36
C ILE A 169 -29.83 -23.18 0.84
N GLN A 170 -30.51 -22.54 -0.11
CA GLN A 170 -31.75 -23.08 -0.69
C GLN A 170 -31.54 -24.47 -1.32
N SER A 171 -30.43 -24.67 -2.03
CA SER A 171 -30.10 -25.96 -2.63
C SER A 171 -29.87 -27.05 -1.58
N VAL A 172 -29.07 -26.76 -0.55
CA VAL A 172 -28.75 -27.72 0.52
C VAL A 172 -29.98 -28.00 1.40
N ALA A 173 -30.73 -26.96 1.77
CA ALA A 173 -31.98 -27.08 2.51
C ALA A 173 -33.02 -27.91 1.72
N GLY A 174 -33.11 -27.70 0.41
CA GLY A 174 -33.99 -28.47 -0.48
C GLY A 174 -33.65 -29.97 -0.49
N LYS A 175 -32.36 -30.32 -0.53
CA LYS A 175 -31.91 -31.72 -0.41
C LYS A 175 -32.26 -32.31 0.95
N LEU A 176 -32.03 -31.55 2.03
CA LEU A 176 -32.32 -31.98 3.39
C LEU A 176 -33.81 -32.02 3.74
N LYS A 177 -34.67 -31.37 2.95
CA LYS A 177 -36.14 -31.45 3.07
C LYS A 177 -36.73 -32.64 2.30
N ASN A 178 -35.99 -33.21 1.36
CA ASN A 178 -36.44 -34.35 0.58
C ASN A 178 -36.34 -35.64 1.42
N GLU A 179 -37.49 -36.14 1.89
CA GLU A 179 -37.57 -37.34 2.73
C GLU A 179 -36.90 -38.57 2.07
N ASN A 180 -36.94 -38.68 0.74
CA ASN A 180 -36.25 -39.75 0.02
C ASN A 180 -34.71 -39.66 0.14
N PHE A 181 -34.16 -38.43 0.20
CA PHE A 181 -32.74 -38.22 0.38
C PHE A 181 -32.31 -38.56 1.81
N ILE A 182 -33.08 -38.13 2.82
CA ILE A 182 -32.79 -38.43 4.23
C ILE A 182 -32.85 -39.94 4.49
N THR A 183 -33.82 -40.64 3.89
CA THR A 183 -34.07 -42.06 4.16
C THR A 183 -33.15 -42.99 3.37
N ARG A 184 -32.68 -42.58 2.18
CA ARG A 184 -31.82 -43.41 1.32
C ARG A 184 -30.33 -43.06 1.37
N ALA A 185 -29.96 -41.84 1.76
CA ALA A 185 -28.56 -41.45 1.83
C ALA A 185 -27.86 -42.01 3.07
N ASN A 186 -26.55 -42.25 2.97
CA ASN A 186 -25.73 -42.65 4.09
C ASN A 186 -25.80 -41.57 5.20
N PRO A 187 -25.96 -41.95 6.49
CA PRO A 187 -25.96 -41.01 7.62
C PRO A 187 -24.82 -39.99 7.60
N GLU A 188 -23.61 -40.38 7.18
CA GLU A 188 -22.47 -39.45 7.06
C GLU A 188 -22.70 -38.36 6.02
N VAL A 189 -23.37 -38.67 4.92
CA VAL A 189 -23.66 -37.71 3.83
C VAL A 189 -24.75 -36.73 4.28
N VAL A 190 -25.76 -37.20 5.00
CA VAL A 190 -26.81 -36.35 5.58
C VAL A 190 -26.21 -35.40 6.62
N GLN A 191 -25.32 -35.91 7.49
CA GLN A 191 -24.65 -35.08 8.49
C GLN A 191 -23.76 -34.02 7.84
N ARG A 192 -22.96 -34.38 6.83
CA ARG A 192 -22.14 -33.41 6.09
C ARG A 192 -22.96 -32.30 5.43
N GLU A 193 -24.12 -32.63 4.85
CA GLU A 193 -24.99 -31.61 4.26
C GLU A 193 -25.65 -30.73 5.35
N ARG A 194 -25.95 -31.27 6.54
CA ARG A 194 -26.40 -30.46 7.70
C ARG A 194 -25.32 -29.51 8.20
N ASP A 195 -24.10 -29.99 8.38
CA ASP A 195 -22.96 -29.18 8.81
C ASP A 195 -22.66 -28.08 7.78
N ARG A 196 -22.75 -28.42 6.49
CA ARG A 196 -22.60 -27.47 5.39
C ARG A 196 -23.70 -26.40 5.40
N LEU A 197 -24.95 -26.78 5.67
CA LEU A 197 -26.05 -25.82 5.81
C LEU A 197 -25.76 -24.82 6.94
N GLN A 198 -25.32 -25.33 8.11
CA GLN A 198 -24.98 -24.48 9.25
C GLN A 198 -23.86 -23.49 8.91
N GLN A 199 -22.76 -23.95 8.30
CA GLN A 199 -21.66 -23.08 7.88
C GLN A 199 -22.10 -21.99 6.90
N LEU A 200 -22.96 -22.33 5.93
CA LEU A 200 -23.49 -21.35 4.98
C LEU A 200 -24.40 -20.33 5.68
N GLN A 201 -25.17 -20.76 6.68
CA GLN A 201 -26.02 -19.88 7.49
C GLN A 201 -25.17 -18.87 8.29
N GLU A 202 -24.12 -19.34 8.96
CA GLU A 202 -23.17 -18.50 9.70
C GLU A 202 -22.47 -17.48 8.77
N GLN A 203 -22.08 -17.93 7.56
CA GLN A 203 -21.54 -17.04 6.54
C GLN A 203 -22.55 -15.97 6.09
N LEU A 204 -23.82 -16.34 5.92
CA LEU A 204 -24.88 -15.41 5.54
C LEU A 204 -25.09 -14.34 6.63
N ASP A 205 -25.11 -14.74 7.90
CA ASP A 205 -25.31 -13.84 9.03
C ASP A 205 -24.16 -12.82 9.14
N MET A 206 -22.92 -13.27 8.94
CA MET A 206 -21.75 -12.38 8.89
C MET A 206 -21.84 -11.36 7.75
N ILE A 207 -22.28 -11.79 6.56
CA ILE A 207 -22.48 -10.89 5.41
C ILE A 207 -23.58 -9.86 5.70
N GLN A 208 -24.68 -10.28 6.34
CA GLN A 208 -25.79 -9.39 6.71
C GLN A 208 -25.37 -8.37 7.77
N SER A 209 -24.61 -8.78 8.79
CA SER A 209 -24.05 -7.89 9.80
C SER A 209 -23.18 -6.79 9.16
N ASN A 210 -22.28 -7.18 8.24
CA ASN A 210 -21.43 -6.22 7.52
C ASN A 210 -22.24 -5.25 6.64
N LEU A 211 -23.31 -5.71 5.99
CA LEU A 211 -24.22 -4.86 5.23
C LEU A 211 -24.98 -3.86 6.12
N ASN A 212 -25.35 -4.24 7.34
CA ASN A 212 -26.01 -3.35 8.29
C ASN A 212 -25.07 -2.26 8.80
N VAL A 213 -23.80 -2.60 9.10
CA VAL A 213 -22.79 -1.61 9.50
C VAL A 213 -22.57 -0.55 8.40
N LEU A 214 -22.56 -0.97 7.13
CA LEU A 214 -22.49 -0.05 5.98
C LEU A 214 -23.77 0.79 5.79
N ALA A 215 -24.91 0.34 6.31
CA ALA A 215 -26.17 1.08 6.29
C ALA A 215 -26.26 2.09 7.45
N ASP A 216 -25.84 1.72 8.66
CA ASP A 216 -25.82 2.57 9.85
C ASP A 216 -24.82 3.72 9.73
N GLY A 217 -23.71 3.49 9.02
CA GLY A 217 -22.79 4.56 8.60
C GLY A 217 -23.44 5.65 7.73
N ARG A 218 -24.68 5.46 7.25
CA ARG A 218 -25.51 6.50 6.62
C ARG A 218 -26.41 7.25 7.60
N SER A 219 -26.79 6.63 8.72
CA SER A 219 -27.65 7.26 9.74
C SER A 219 -26.94 8.43 10.44
N THR A 220 -25.64 8.26 10.70
CA THR A 220 -24.76 9.34 11.19
C THR A 220 -24.46 10.42 10.14
N ARG A 221 -24.68 10.18 8.83
CA ARG A 221 -24.54 11.21 7.78
C ARG A 221 -25.69 12.21 7.75
N GLY A 222 -26.85 11.89 8.32
CA GLY A 222 -28.03 12.76 8.28
C GLY A 222 -28.05 13.87 9.33
N GLN A 223 -27.18 13.82 10.35
CA GLN A 223 -27.22 14.74 11.50
C GLN A 223 -26.06 15.74 11.58
N SER A 224 -25.02 15.62 10.74
CA SER A 224 -23.92 16.62 10.66
C SER A 224 -24.00 17.56 9.45
N ALA A 225 -25.13 17.57 8.75
CA ALA A 225 -25.41 18.51 7.67
C ALA A 225 -26.64 19.37 7.99
N ILE A 226 -26.59 20.09 9.13
CA ILE A 226 -27.40 21.28 9.42
C ILE A 226 -26.51 22.26 10.17
#